data_AF-A0A918N5L8-F1
#
_entry.id   AF-A0A918N5L8-F1
#
_cell.length_a   1.000
_cell.length_b   1.000
_cell.length_c   1.000
_cell.angle_alpha   90.00
_cell.angle_beta   90.00
_cell.angle_gamma   90.00
#
_symmetry.space_group_name_H-M   'P 1'
#
loop_
_entity.id
_entity.type
_entity.pdbx_description
1 polymer ?
#
loop_
_entity_poly.entity_id
_entity_poly.type
_entity_poly.pdbx_seq_one_letter_code
_entity_poly.pdbx_strand_id
1 'polypeptide(L)'
;MAKQKLLILSDLWGLKKSDWLPYYTDILNEKFEIQYYDCCTLGKLNTSKYTEEALHQQFVNGGIELAVQNLIDKETEIVHILAFSIGGTIAWQSMLKGLKVASLYAVSATRLRYETNKPDGDIKLYFGETDTYAPNKEWLSKMNNIAVIKNKKGHSLYTEPEFARELSTLICETIQ
;
A
#
# COMPACT_ATOMS: atom_id res chain seq x y z
N MET A 1 -26.20 -0.71 8.12
CA MET A 1 -25.64 -0.14 6.88
C MET A 1 -24.63 -1.13 6.33
N ALA A 2 -24.46 -1.22 5.01
CA ALA A 2 -23.41 -2.05 4.43
C ALA A 2 -22.03 -1.45 4.80
N LYS A 3 -21.06 -2.30 5.12
CA LYS A 3 -19.69 -1.85 5.39
C LYS A 3 -19.05 -1.38 4.08
N GLN A 4 -18.25 -0.33 4.14
CA GLN A 4 -17.47 0.10 2.98
C GLN A 4 -16.33 -0.91 2.72
N LYS A 5 -15.96 -1.08 1.45
CA LYS A 5 -14.91 -2.01 1.05
C LYS A 5 -13.53 -1.37 1.24
N LEU A 6 -12.66 -2.05 1.99
CA LEU A 6 -11.26 -1.66 2.18
C LEU A 6 -10.36 -2.75 1.61
N LEU A 7 -9.59 -2.40 0.58
CA LEU A 7 -8.57 -3.27 0.03
C LEU A 7 -7.30 -3.16 0.87
N ILE A 8 -6.69 -4.30 1.18
CA ILE A 8 -5.34 -4.35 1.74
C ILE A 8 -4.39 -4.94 0.72
N LEU A 9 -3.39 -4.17 0.26
CA LEU A 9 -2.37 -4.64 -0.67
C LEU A 9 -1.07 -4.95 0.07
N SER A 10 -0.59 -6.19 -0.06
CA SER A 10 0.61 -6.67 0.64
C SER A 10 1.90 -5.94 0.25
N ASP A 11 2.92 -6.14 1.06
CA ASP A 11 4.30 -5.79 0.71
C ASP A 11 4.91 -6.78 -0.31
N LEU A 12 6.24 -6.67 -0.48
CA LEU A 12 7.06 -7.51 -1.36
C LEU A 12 6.89 -9.01 -1.09
N TRP A 13 6.65 -9.38 0.17
CA TRP A 13 6.61 -10.77 0.58
C TRP A 13 5.25 -11.41 0.32
N GLY A 14 4.17 -10.64 0.24
CA GLY A 14 2.85 -11.23 0.12
C GLY A 14 2.42 -11.92 1.42
N LEU A 15 1.45 -12.82 1.32
CA LEU A 15 0.78 -13.43 2.47
C LEU A 15 1.76 -14.22 3.36
N LYS A 16 2.78 -14.85 2.77
CA LYS A 16 3.68 -15.78 3.45
C LYS A 16 4.59 -15.14 4.51
N LYS A 17 4.76 -13.80 4.53
CA LYS A 17 5.40 -13.08 5.65
C LYS A 17 4.56 -11.90 6.16
N SER A 18 3.24 -12.05 6.12
CA SER A 18 2.29 -11.03 6.57
C SER A 18 1.82 -11.26 8.02
N ASP A 19 2.70 -11.72 8.93
CA ASP A 19 2.36 -11.95 10.35
C ASP A 19 1.91 -10.68 11.08
N TRP A 20 2.21 -9.51 10.50
CA TRP A 20 1.81 -8.19 10.98
C TRP A 20 0.37 -7.81 10.58
N LEU A 21 -0.24 -8.50 9.62
CA LEU A 21 -1.56 -8.17 9.09
C LEU A 21 -2.66 -8.14 10.17
N PRO A 22 -2.70 -9.08 11.14
CA PRO A 22 -3.67 -9.05 12.24
C PRO A 22 -3.68 -7.74 13.02
N TYR A 23 -2.52 -7.08 13.19
CA TYR A 23 -2.44 -5.80 13.91
C TYR A 23 -3.26 -4.67 13.26
N TYR A 24 -3.59 -4.82 11.98
CA TYR A 24 -4.50 -3.94 11.26
C TYR A 24 -5.92 -4.50 11.23
N THR A 25 -6.08 -5.75 10.79
CA THR A 25 -7.41 -6.31 10.52
C THR A 25 -8.26 -6.48 11.77
N ASP A 26 -7.66 -6.68 12.94
CA ASP A 26 -8.40 -6.81 14.20
C ASP A 26 -9.23 -5.55 14.51
N ILE A 27 -8.75 -4.37 14.11
CA ILE A 27 -9.46 -3.09 14.29
C ILE A 27 -10.33 -2.79 13.07
N LEU A 28 -9.77 -2.94 11.87
CA LEU A 28 -10.44 -2.53 10.63
C LEU A 28 -11.69 -3.36 10.32
N ASN A 29 -11.71 -4.64 10.72
CA ASN A 29 -12.85 -5.54 10.47
C ASN A 29 -14.14 -5.08 11.16
N GLU A 30 -14.06 -4.24 12.20
CA GLU A 30 -15.26 -3.71 12.85
C GLU A 30 -16.04 -2.79 11.91
N LYS A 31 -15.33 -2.02 11.08
CA LYS A 31 -15.90 -0.97 10.22
C LYS A 31 -15.98 -1.33 8.74
N PHE A 32 -15.00 -2.07 8.23
CA PHE A 32 -14.85 -2.32 6.80
C PHE A 32 -15.13 -3.77 6.42
N GLU A 33 -15.56 -3.97 5.18
CA GLU A 33 -15.44 -5.25 4.50
C GLU A 33 -14.03 -5.32 3.90
N ILE A 34 -13.15 -6.12 4.52
CA ILE A 34 -11.74 -6.19 4.13
C ILE A 34 -11.57 -7.20 3.00
N GLN A 35 -10.97 -6.76 1.90
CA GLN A 35 -10.45 -7.62 0.84
C GLN A 35 -8.93 -7.52 0.80
N TYR A 36 -8.25 -8.59 1.19
CA TYR A 36 -6.79 -8.66 1.07
C TYR A 36 -6.38 -9.11 -0.33
N TYR A 37 -5.34 -8.48 -0.87
CA TYR A 37 -4.66 -8.88 -2.09
C TYR A 37 -3.18 -9.10 -1.84
N ASP A 38 -2.74 -10.33 -2.11
CA ASP A 38 -1.33 -10.67 -2.19
C ASP A 38 -0.75 -10.11 -3.49
N CYS A 39 0.19 -9.17 -3.39
CA CYS A 39 0.85 -8.54 -4.53
C CYS A 39 1.69 -9.53 -5.34
N CYS A 40 2.23 -10.59 -4.73
CA CYS A 40 2.90 -11.67 -5.48
C CYS A 40 1.90 -12.39 -6.39
N THR A 41 0.68 -12.62 -5.90
CA THR A 41 -0.39 -13.25 -6.69
C THR A 41 -0.89 -12.31 -7.78
N LEU A 42 -1.14 -11.04 -7.45
CA LEU A 42 -1.54 -10.02 -8.43
C LEU A 42 -0.49 -9.89 -9.54
N GLY A 43 0.80 -9.88 -9.21
CA GLY A 43 1.87 -9.79 -10.20
C GLY A 43 2.20 -11.10 -10.93
N LYS A 44 1.53 -12.21 -10.58
CA LYS A 44 1.82 -13.56 -11.09
C LYS A 44 3.29 -14.00 -10.88
N LEU A 45 3.84 -13.68 -9.71
CA LEU A 45 5.23 -13.99 -9.37
C LEU A 45 5.45 -15.48 -9.12
N ASN A 46 6.63 -15.98 -9.49
CA ASN A 46 7.10 -17.28 -9.07
C ASN A 46 7.72 -17.20 -7.67
N THR A 47 7.02 -17.77 -6.68
CA THR A 47 7.40 -17.74 -5.26
C THR A 47 8.18 -18.98 -4.80
N SER A 48 8.62 -19.85 -5.73
CA SER A 48 9.46 -21.03 -5.41
C SER A 48 10.81 -20.63 -4.80
N LYS A 49 11.46 -19.59 -5.35
CA LYS A 49 12.65 -18.96 -4.78
C LYS A 49 12.23 -17.71 -4.00
N TYR A 50 12.04 -17.88 -2.69
CA TYR A 50 11.43 -16.87 -1.83
C TYR A 50 12.48 -15.99 -1.12
N THR A 51 13.24 -15.22 -1.90
CA THR A 51 14.22 -14.24 -1.39
C THR A 51 13.84 -12.83 -1.82
N GLU A 52 14.27 -11.82 -1.07
CA GLU A 52 13.98 -10.40 -1.36
C GLU A 52 14.39 -10.05 -2.79
N GLU A 53 15.63 -10.37 -3.16
CA GLU A 53 16.17 -10.10 -4.49
C GLU A 53 15.37 -10.80 -5.60
N ALA A 54 15.02 -12.08 -5.42
CA ALA A 54 14.31 -12.84 -6.45
C ALA A 54 12.88 -12.31 -6.67
N LEU A 55 12.18 -11.92 -5.61
CA LEU A 55 10.85 -11.33 -5.71
C LEU A 55 10.92 -9.90 -6.27
N HIS A 56 11.84 -9.09 -5.75
CA HIS A 56 12.04 -7.71 -6.21
C HIS A 56 12.34 -7.65 -7.70
N GLN A 57 13.24 -8.51 -8.20
CA GLN A 57 13.55 -8.59 -9.63
C GLN A 57 12.31 -8.93 -10.46
N GLN A 58 11.46 -9.86 -10.01
CA GLN A 58 10.23 -10.19 -10.75
C GLN A 58 9.23 -9.02 -10.75
N PHE A 59 9.09 -8.29 -9.64
CA PHE A 59 8.24 -7.10 -9.60
C PHE A 59 8.69 -6.03 -10.59
N VAL A 60 9.98 -5.67 -10.60
CA VAL A 60 10.49 -4.62 -11.50
C VAL A 60 10.58 -5.05 -12.96
N ASN A 61 10.52 -6.35 -13.24
CA ASN A 61 10.56 -6.92 -14.60
C ASN A 61 9.15 -7.31 -15.09
N GLY A 62 8.14 -6.45 -14.87
CA GLY A 62 6.77 -6.63 -15.36
C GLY A 62 5.74 -7.05 -14.32
N GLY A 63 6.17 -7.48 -13.12
CA GLY A 63 5.27 -7.93 -12.07
C GLY A 63 4.38 -6.80 -11.51
N ILE A 64 4.90 -5.57 -11.43
CA ILE A 64 4.11 -4.40 -11.01
C ILE A 64 3.01 -4.11 -12.03
N GLU A 65 3.35 -4.09 -13.32
CA GLU A 65 2.42 -3.80 -14.41
C GLU A 65 1.29 -4.83 -14.47
N LEU A 66 1.63 -6.11 -14.30
CA LEU A 66 0.66 -7.19 -14.20
C LEU A 66 -0.22 -7.05 -12.95
N ALA A 67 0.36 -6.68 -11.81
CA ALA A 67 -0.40 -6.48 -10.57
C ALA A 67 -1.40 -5.34 -10.69
N VAL A 68 -0.99 -4.23 -11.30
CA VAL A 68 -1.85 -3.08 -11.60
C VAL A 68 -3.01 -3.48 -12.50
N GLN A 69 -2.75 -4.17 -13.61
CA GLN A 69 -3.80 -4.60 -14.53
C GLN A 69 -4.78 -5.55 -13.83
N ASN A 70 -4.28 -6.56 -13.11
CA ASN A 70 -5.12 -7.52 -12.42
C ASN A 70 -5.93 -6.87 -11.28
N LEU A 71 -5.43 -5.82 -10.63
CA LEU A 71 -6.18 -5.09 -9.61
C LEU A 71 -7.34 -4.29 -10.25
N ILE A 72 -7.07 -3.59 -11.35
CA ILE A 72 -8.10 -2.84 -12.10
C ILE A 72 -9.19 -3.79 -12.62
N ASP A 73 -8.82 -4.95 -13.16
CA ASP A 73 -9.77 -5.92 -13.71
C ASP A 73 -10.68 -6.53 -12.62
N LYS A 74 -10.20 -6.60 -11.38
CA LYS A 74 -10.94 -7.18 -10.24
C LYS A 74 -11.87 -6.19 -9.57
N GLU A 75 -11.56 -4.90 -9.60
CA GLU A 75 -12.22 -3.88 -8.79
C GLU A 75 -12.92 -2.86 -9.67
N THR A 76 -14.25 -2.97 -9.73
CA THR A 76 -15.11 -2.14 -10.60
C THR A 76 -15.85 -1.03 -9.84
N GLU A 77 -15.91 -1.14 -8.52
CA GLU A 77 -16.56 -0.19 -7.62
C GLU A 77 -15.54 0.81 -7.03
N ILE A 78 -16.05 1.84 -6.37
CA ILE A 78 -15.20 2.77 -5.61
C ILE A 78 -14.75 2.08 -4.32
N VAL A 79 -13.45 2.05 -4.08
CA VAL A 79 -12.85 1.36 -2.93
C VAL A 79 -11.95 2.27 -2.09
N HIS A 80 -11.73 1.90 -0.83
CA HIS A 80 -10.62 2.43 -0.03
C HIS A 80 -9.44 1.46 -0.13
N ILE A 81 -8.21 1.96 -0.04
CA ILE A 81 -7.00 1.13 -0.10
C ILE A 81 -6.06 1.46 1.06
N LEU A 82 -5.62 0.42 1.76
CA LEU A 82 -4.45 0.42 2.64
C LEU A 82 -3.37 -0.44 2.01
N ALA A 83 -2.21 0.12 1.70
CA ALA A 83 -1.19 -0.56 0.91
C ALA A 83 0.21 -0.41 1.51
N PHE A 84 1.01 -1.47 1.41
CA PHE A 84 2.30 -1.56 2.07
C PHE A 84 3.44 -1.75 1.07
N SER A 85 4.55 -1.04 1.24
CA SER A 85 5.74 -1.19 0.41
C SER A 85 5.41 -1.18 -1.10
N ILE A 86 5.75 -2.24 -1.84
CA ILE A 86 5.46 -2.32 -3.28
C ILE A 86 3.96 -2.23 -3.60
N GLY A 87 3.09 -2.69 -2.70
CA GLY A 87 1.64 -2.56 -2.81
C GLY A 87 1.20 -1.10 -2.92
N GLY A 88 1.91 -0.17 -2.26
CA GLY A 88 1.62 1.27 -2.36
C GLY A 88 1.84 1.81 -3.77
N THR A 89 2.88 1.35 -4.46
CA THR A 89 3.13 1.70 -5.87
C THR A 89 2.13 1.06 -6.80
N ILE A 90 1.74 -0.19 -6.54
CA ILE A 90 0.68 -0.87 -7.31
C ILE A 90 -0.64 -0.08 -7.18
N ALA A 91 -1.04 0.33 -5.97
CA ALA A 91 -2.23 1.15 -5.78
C ALA A 91 -2.15 2.49 -6.52
N TRP A 92 -1.03 3.21 -6.36
CA TRP A 92 -0.79 4.51 -6.99
C TRP A 92 -0.90 4.44 -8.52
N GLN A 93 -0.21 3.47 -9.13
CA GLN A 93 -0.26 3.27 -10.57
C GLN A 93 -1.63 2.80 -11.06
N SER A 94 -2.36 2.03 -10.25
CA SER A 94 -3.72 1.61 -10.58
C SER A 94 -4.68 2.81 -10.62
N MET A 95 -4.56 3.74 -9.67
CA MET A 95 -5.33 5.00 -9.68
C MET A 95 -5.01 5.85 -10.92
N LEU A 96 -3.73 5.99 -11.28
CA LEU A 96 -3.31 6.69 -12.50
C LEU A 96 -3.87 6.05 -13.78
N LYS A 97 -4.18 4.75 -13.75
CA LYS A 97 -4.79 4.01 -14.86
C LYS A 97 -6.32 3.89 -14.77
N GLY A 98 -6.96 4.61 -13.86
CA GLY A 98 -8.41 4.74 -13.80
C GLY A 98 -9.12 3.87 -12.75
N LEU A 99 -8.39 3.20 -11.85
CA LEU A 99 -9.01 2.56 -10.68
C LEU A 99 -9.66 3.64 -9.80
N LYS A 100 -10.95 3.48 -9.51
CA LYS A 100 -11.70 4.43 -8.69
C LYS A 100 -11.43 4.19 -7.21
N VAL A 101 -10.62 5.06 -6.61
CA VAL A 101 -10.23 4.95 -5.20
C VAL A 101 -10.72 6.19 -4.45
N ALA A 102 -11.52 5.98 -3.40
CA ALA A 102 -12.00 7.05 -2.53
C ALA A 102 -10.86 7.59 -1.66
N SER A 103 -10.06 6.69 -1.07
CA SER A 103 -8.87 7.07 -0.31
C SER A 103 -7.75 6.02 -0.39
N LEU A 104 -6.51 6.47 -0.51
CA LEU A 104 -5.30 5.65 -0.44
C LEU A 104 -4.47 6.00 0.79
N TYR A 105 -4.26 5.00 1.65
CA TYR A 105 -3.28 5.02 2.74
C TYR A 105 -2.13 4.12 2.33
N ALA A 106 -0.97 4.70 2.02
CA ALA A 106 0.20 3.94 1.59
C ALA A 106 1.35 4.08 2.60
N VAL A 107 1.80 2.96 3.15
CA VAL A 107 2.85 2.92 4.17
C VAL A 107 4.13 2.34 3.59
N SER A 108 5.22 3.08 3.76
CA SER A 108 6.56 2.73 3.27
C SER A 108 6.61 2.42 1.79
N ALA A 109 5.79 3.09 0.98
CA ALA A 109 5.61 2.73 -0.42
C ALA A 109 6.90 2.88 -1.23
N THR A 110 7.47 1.74 -1.68
CA THR A 110 8.74 1.74 -2.41
C THR A 110 8.51 2.15 -3.85
N ARG A 111 9.49 2.80 -4.47
CA ARG A 111 9.47 3.25 -5.88
C ARG A 111 8.56 4.43 -6.21
N LEU A 112 7.70 4.90 -5.29
CA LEU A 112 6.95 6.15 -5.51
C LEU A 112 7.85 7.34 -5.84
N ARG A 113 9.07 7.38 -5.31
CA ARG A 113 10.09 8.40 -5.63
C ARG A 113 10.45 8.51 -7.12
N TYR A 114 10.06 7.55 -7.95
CA TYR A 114 10.24 7.58 -9.41
C TYR A 114 8.98 8.05 -10.15
N GLU A 115 7.83 8.14 -9.49
CA GLU A 115 6.60 8.62 -10.08
C GLU A 115 6.64 10.13 -10.26
N THR A 116 6.16 10.62 -11.41
CA THR A 116 6.11 12.05 -11.74
C THR A 116 4.70 12.62 -11.69
N ASN A 117 3.68 11.75 -11.71
CA ASN A 117 2.27 12.14 -11.71
C ASN A 117 1.61 11.70 -10.42
N LYS A 118 0.77 12.58 -9.86
CA LYS A 118 -0.06 12.29 -8.71
C LYS A 118 -1.46 11.87 -9.20
N PRO A 119 -2.00 10.72 -8.76
CA PRO A 119 -3.38 10.38 -9.04
C PRO A 119 -4.33 11.29 -8.27
N ASP A 120 -5.53 11.47 -8.82
CA ASP A 120 -6.61 12.17 -8.13
C ASP A 120 -7.14 11.33 -6.95
N GLY A 121 -7.59 12.00 -5.89
CA GLY A 121 -8.19 11.35 -4.71
C GLY A 121 -7.56 11.79 -3.38
N ASP A 122 -8.14 11.30 -2.28
CA ASP A 122 -7.57 11.48 -0.94
C ASP A 122 -6.41 10.50 -0.74
N ILE A 123 -5.20 11.01 -0.61
CA ILE A 123 -3.99 10.19 -0.53
C ILE A 123 -3.19 10.63 0.69
N LYS A 124 -2.85 9.67 1.54
CA LYS A 124 -1.96 9.85 2.69
C LYS A 124 -0.83 8.83 2.62
N LEU A 125 0.40 9.33 2.62
CA LEU A 125 1.60 8.50 2.62
C LEU A 125 2.22 8.49 4.01
N TYR A 126 2.76 7.36 4.44
CA TYR A 126 3.45 7.24 5.72
C TYR A 126 4.84 6.65 5.49
N PHE A 127 5.87 7.33 5.97
CA PHE A 127 7.26 6.87 5.84
C PHE A 127 7.98 6.97 7.18
N GLY A 128 8.97 6.11 7.37
CA GLY A 128 9.91 6.21 8.47
C GLY A 128 10.94 7.30 8.17
N GLU A 129 11.35 8.05 9.18
CA GLU A 129 12.41 9.05 9.06
C GLU A 129 13.72 8.46 8.51
N THR A 130 14.03 7.20 8.83
CA THR A 130 15.24 6.50 8.37
C THR A 130 14.98 5.54 7.21
N ASP A 131 13.81 5.60 6.57
CA ASP A 131 13.49 4.80 5.40
C ASP A 131 14.27 5.28 4.17
N THR A 132 15.25 4.49 3.75
CA THR A 132 16.11 4.78 2.59
C THR A 132 15.37 4.74 1.25
N TYR A 133 14.14 4.20 1.23
CA TYR A 133 13.30 4.14 0.04
C TYR A 133 12.28 5.27 -0.05
N ALA A 134 12.14 6.09 1.01
CA ALA A 134 11.25 7.24 1.03
C ALA A 134 11.63 8.29 -0.03
N PRO A 135 10.65 8.99 -0.61
CA PRO A 135 10.92 10.10 -1.51
C PRO A 135 11.65 11.26 -0.82
N ASN A 136 12.45 12.00 -1.59
CA ASN A 136 13.13 13.19 -1.07
C ASN A 136 12.15 14.37 -0.91
N LYS A 137 12.62 15.45 -0.28
CA LYS A 137 11.82 16.66 -0.03
C LYS A 137 11.28 17.31 -1.31
N GLU A 138 12.05 17.26 -2.40
CA GLU A 138 11.63 17.81 -3.69
C GLU A 138 10.42 17.06 -4.25
N TRP A 139 10.46 15.72 -4.22
CA TRP A 139 9.34 14.88 -4.63
C TRP A 139 8.11 15.14 -3.76
N LEU A 140 8.28 15.20 -2.43
CA LEU A 140 7.17 15.48 -1.50
C LEU A 140 6.49 16.83 -1.79
N SER A 141 7.29 17.86 -2.08
CA SER A 141 6.78 19.18 -2.47
C SER A 141 5.97 19.11 -3.77
N LYS A 142 6.42 18.34 -4.76
CA LYS A 142 5.69 18.14 -6.03
C LYS A 142 4.37 17.41 -5.84
N MET A 143 4.28 16.57 -4.81
CA MET A 143 3.07 15.78 -4.49
C MET A 143 2.14 16.46 -3.47
N ASN A 144 2.33 17.76 -3.21
CA ASN A 144 1.57 18.57 -2.25
C ASN A 144 1.70 18.09 -0.79
N ASN A 145 2.88 17.60 -0.39
CA ASN A 145 3.22 17.25 0.98
C ASN A 145 2.22 16.29 1.67
N ILE A 146 1.70 15.32 0.91
CA ILE A 146 0.77 14.29 1.40
C ILE A 146 1.38 13.24 2.33
N ALA A 147 2.66 13.37 2.68
CA ALA A 147 3.38 12.39 3.48
C ALA A 147 3.50 12.80 4.95
N VAL A 148 3.28 11.83 5.83
CA VAL A 148 3.56 11.89 7.26
C VAL A 148 4.85 11.12 7.52
N ILE A 149 5.85 11.79 8.11
CA ILE A 149 7.13 11.18 8.47
C ILE A 149 7.08 10.77 9.95
N LYS A 150 7.37 9.51 10.24
CA LYS A 150 7.40 8.95 11.60
C LYS A 150 8.84 8.90 12.11
N ASN A 151 9.12 9.66 13.16
CA ASN A 151 10.45 9.82 13.76
C ASN A 151 11.01 8.49 14.28
N LYS A 152 12.33 8.27 14.10
CA LYS A 152 13.05 7.06 14.56
C LYS A 152 12.52 5.73 14.01
N LYS A 153 11.67 5.75 12.98
CA LYS A 153 11.15 4.55 12.31
C LYS A 153 11.87 4.33 10.97
N GLY A 154 12.08 3.06 10.61
CA GLY A 154 12.68 2.65 9.34
C GLY A 154 11.64 2.14 8.33
N HIS A 155 12.10 1.46 7.28
CA HIS A 155 11.24 0.96 6.20
C HIS A 155 10.10 0.05 6.67
N SER A 156 10.40 -0.88 7.58
CA SER A 156 9.43 -1.88 8.06
C SER A 156 8.50 -1.36 9.16
N LEU A 157 8.29 -0.05 9.30
CA LEU A 157 7.46 0.52 10.36
C LEU A 157 6.02 -0.03 10.39
N TYR A 158 5.53 -0.48 9.23
CA TYR A 158 4.20 -1.05 9.10
C TYR A 158 4.07 -2.41 9.79
N THR A 159 5.18 -3.10 10.10
CA THR A 159 5.13 -4.37 10.83
C THR A 159 5.04 -4.16 12.35
N GLU A 160 5.16 -2.92 12.83
CA GLU A 160 5.14 -2.61 14.24
C GLU A 160 3.69 -2.55 14.77
N PRO A 161 3.34 -3.31 15.84
CA PRO A 161 1.97 -3.36 16.33
C PRO A 161 1.41 -2.00 16.77
N GLU A 162 2.25 -1.14 17.36
CA GLU A 162 1.83 0.19 17.83
C GLU A 162 1.41 1.08 16.66
N PHE A 163 2.25 1.18 15.63
CA PHE A 163 1.95 1.95 14.43
C PHE A 163 0.73 1.40 13.69
N ALA A 164 0.65 0.07 13.54
CA ALA A 164 -0.46 -0.59 12.86
C ALA A 164 -1.81 -0.26 13.50
N ARG A 165 -1.87 -0.32 14.84
CA ARG A 165 -3.08 0.03 15.59
C ARG A 165 -3.40 1.51 15.51
N GLU A 166 -2.39 2.39 15.67
CA GLU A 166 -2.55 3.84 15.54
C GLU A 166 -3.16 4.21 14.18
N LEU A 167 -2.59 3.69 13.09
CA LEU A 167 -3.06 3.96 11.74
C LEU A 167 -4.46 3.38 11.50
N SER A 168 -4.74 2.17 11.99
CA SER A 168 -6.05 1.53 11.83
C SER A 168 -7.16 2.33 12.52
N THR A 169 -6.92 2.79 13.75
CA THR A 169 -7.85 3.68 14.47
C THR A 169 -8.07 4.98 13.69
N LEU A 170 -7.01 5.62 13.20
CA LEU A 170 -7.11 6.84 12.40
C LEU A 170 -7.95 6.65 11.13
N ILE A 171 -7.77 5.52 10.42
CA ILE A 171 -8.54 5.19 9.22
C ILE A 171 -10.02 5.04 9.59
N CYS A 172 -10.33 4.31 10.67
CA CYS A 172 -11.70 4.15 11.17
C CYS A 172 -12.35 5.48 11.56
N GLU A 173 -11.60 6.43 12.11
CA GLU A 173 -12.11 7.75 12.48
C GLU A 173 -12.29 8.68 11.28
N THR A 174 -11.41 8.59 10.28
CA THR A 174 -11.39 9.48 9.12
C THR A 174 -12.49 9.13 8.12
N ILE A 175 -12.63 7.85 7.79
CA ILE A 175 -13.59 7.40 6.79
C ILE A 175 -14.93 7.20 7.50
N GLN A 176 -15.96 8.01 7.20
CA GLN A 176 -17.28 7.93 7.82
C GLN A 176 -18.24 7.02 7.06
#